data_AF-A0A9D8GPM5-F1
#
_entry.id   AF-A0A9D8GPM5-F1
#
_cell.length_a   1.000
_cell.length_b   1.000
_cell.length_c   1.000
_cell.angle_alpha   90.00
_cell.angle_beta   90.00
_cell.angle_gamma   90.00
#
_symmetry.space_group_name_H-M   'P 1'
#
loop_
_entity.id
_entity.type
_entity.pdbx_description
1 polymer ?
#
loop_
_entity_poly.entity_id
_entity_poly.type
_entity_poly.pdbx_seq_one_letter_code
_entity_poly.pdbx_strand_id
1 'polypeptide(L)' 'MRPTDILLSAIQKVLGPNSDVARNLLKAVETDSTLDMMLAHTSFDDLQPAVRRKIADEVERVVAGVLAEREGTLTSH' A
#
# COMPACT_ATOMS: atom_id res chain seq x y z
N MET A 1 4.24 0.66 11.96
CA MET A 1 3.58 0.74 10.64
C MET A 1 3.42 -0.66 10.09
N ARG A 2 2.20 -1.05 9.74
CA ARG A 2 1.90 -2.38 9.18
C ARG A 2 2.17 -2.38 7.66
N PRO A 3 2.49 -3.52 7.04
CA PRO A 3 2.67 -3.60 5.58
C PRO A 3 1.47 -3.07 4.79
N THR A 4 0.25 -3.30 5.28
CA THR A 4 -1.00 -2.80 4.70
C THR A 4 -1.11 -1.28 4.73
N ASP A 5 -0.56 -0.61 5.75
CA ASP A 5 -0.56 0.86 5.82
C ASP A 5 0.35 1.46 4.73
N ILE A 6 1.49 0.81 4.44
CA ILE A 6 2.41 1.20 3.36
C ILE A 6 1.72 1.04 2.00
N LEU A 7 1.12 -0.13 1.78
CA LEU A 7 0.44 -0.42 0.53
C LEU A 7 -0.73 0.55 0.29
N LEU A 8 -1.54 0.81 1.31
CA LEU A 8 -2.63 1.77 1.24
C LEU A 8 -2.13 3.17 0.91
N SER A 9 -1.07 3.65 1.58
CA SER A 9 -0.47 4.96 1.30
C SER A 9 0.03 5.08 -0.13
N ALA A 10 0.72 4.04 -0.64
CA ALA A 10 1.22 4.01 -2.02
C ALA A 10 0.06 4.07 -3.04
N ILE A 11 -0.99 3.27 -2.84
CA ILE A 11 -2.18 3.26 -3.69
C ILE A 11 -2.86 4.63 -3.68
N GLN A 12 -3.10 5.22 -2.52
CA GLN A 12 -3.75 6.53 -2.40
C GLN A 12 -2.94 7.64 -3.08
N LYS A 13 -1.60 7.55 -3.07
CA LYS A 13 -0.75 8.53 -3.74
C LYS A 13 -0.79 8.41 -5.27
N VAL A 14 -0.87 7.18 -5.79
CA VAL A 14 -0.87 6.94 -7.25
C VAL A 14 -2.25 7.13 -7.87
N LEU A 15 -3.30 6.66 -7.20
CA LEU A 15 -4.67 6.63 -7.72
C LEU A 15 -5.60 7.66 -7.09
N GLY A 16 -5.16 8.34 -6.03
CA GLY A 16 -5.98 9.20 -5.21
C GLY A 16 -6.70 8.44 -4.09
N PRO A 17 -7.04 9.15 -3.00
CA PRO A 17 -7.66 8.54 -1.82
C PRO A 17 -9.07 8.01 -2.06
N ASN A 18 -9.75 8.49 -3.10
CA ASN A 18 -11.12 8.12 -3.44
C ASN A 18 -11.20 6.95 -4.44
N SER A 19 -10.07 6.41 -4.90
CA SER A 19 -10.06 5.27 -5.82
C SER A 19 -10.76 4.06 -5.21
N ASP A 20 -11.46 3.28 -6.04
CA ASP A 20 -12.14 2.06 -5.59
C ASP A 20 -11.14 1.07 -4.96
N VAL A 21 -9.93 0.99 -5.50
CA VAL A 21 -8.85 0.14 -4.97
C VAL A 21 -8.43 0.58 -3.56
N ALA A 22 -8.23 1.89 -3.32
CA ALA A 22 -7.90 2.38 -1.98
C ALA A 22 -9.03 2.09 -0.97
N ARG A 23 -10.29 2.28 -1.38
CA ARG A 23 -11.46 2.01 -0.54
C ARG A 23 -11.63 0.53 -0.23
N ASN A 24 -11.45 -0.35 -1.23
CA ASN A 24 -11.54 -1.79 -1.04
C ASN A 24 -10.43 -2.31 -0.12
N LEU A 25 -9.19 -1.84 -0.29
CA LEU A 25 -8.09 -2.22 0.59
C LEU A 25 -8.32 -1.73 2.01
N LEU A 26 -8.77 -0.48 2.20
CA LEU A 26 -9.08 0.05 3.53
C LEU A 26 -10.15 -0.80 4.21
N LYS A 27 -11.24 -1.10 3.52
CA LYS A 27 -12.32 -1.96 4.04
C LYS A 27 -11.79 -3.34 4.43
N ALA A 28 -10.97 -3.97 3.58
CA ALA A 28 -10.38 -5.27 3.87
C ALA A 28 -9.51 -5.27 5.14
N VAL A 29 -8.76 -4.19 5.36
CA VAL A 29 -7.95 -4.00 6.58
C VAL A 29 -8.81 -3.79 7.82
N GLU A 30 -9.98 -3.15 7.68
CA GLU A 30 -10.90 -2.88 8.79
C GLU A 30 -11.72 -4.10 9.21
N THR A 31 -12.16 -4.92 8.24
CA THR A 31 -13.12 -6.01 8.49
C THR A 31 -12.47 -7.36 8.73
N ASP A 32 -11.20 -7.54 8.32
CA ASP A 32 -10.48 -8.83 8.31
C ASP A 32 -11.29 -9.95 7.61
N SER A 33 -12.22 -9.56 6.72
CA SER A 33 -13.12 -10.46 6.01
C SER A 33 -12.42 -11.02 4.79
N THR A 34 -12.43 -12.35 4.64
CA THR A 34 -11.92 -13.04 3.44
C THR A 34 -12.55 -12.49 2.17
N LEU A 35 -13.84 -12.16 2.19
CA LEU A 35 -14.54 -11.60 1.03
C LEU A 35 -14.01 -10.21 0.68
N ASP A 36 -13.80 -9.34 1.67
CA ASP A 36 -13.29 -7.99 1.42
C ASP A 36 -11.82 -8.04 0.94
N MET A 37 -11.02 -8.98 1.45
CA MET A 37 -9.67 -9.25 0.95
C MET A 37 -9.68 -9.69 -0.53
N MET A 38 -10.61 -10.58 -0.90
CA MET A 38 -10.77 -10.99 -2.31
C MET A 38 -11.17 -9.82 -3.21
N LEU A 39 -12.10 -8.96 -2.77
CA LEU A 39 -12.51 -7.77 -3.51
C LEU A 39 -11.38 -6.75 -3.66
N ALA A 40 -10.56 -6.57 -2.61
CA ALA A 40 -9.37 -5.73 -2.69
C ALA A 40 -8.37 -6.28 -3.72
N HIS A 41 -8.12 -7.59 -3.71
CA HIS A 41 -7.23 -8.25 -4.67
C HIS A 41 -7.71 -8.10 -6.11
N THR A 42 -8.98 -8.42 -6.40
CA THR A 42 -9.52 -8.31 -7.76
C THR A 42 -9.49 -6.87 -8.25
N SER A 43 -9.83 -5.90 -7.40
CA SER A 43 -9.77 -4.48 -7.78
C SER A 43 -8.35 -4.00 -8.11
N PHE A 44 -7.34 -4.59 -7.49
CA PHE A 44 -5.94 -4.32 -7.82
C PHE A 44 -5.50 -5.00 -9.13
N ASP A 45 -5.96 -6.23 -9.38
CA ASP A 45 -5.68 -6.97 -10.62
C ASP A 45 -6.31 -6.32 -11.86
N ASP A 46 -7.42 -5.61 -11.70
CA ASP A 46 -8.08 -4.87 -12.78
C ASP A 46 -7.31 -3.60 -13.22
N LEU A 47 -6.31 -3.17 -12.44
CA LEU A 47 -5.49 -2.01 -12.80
C LEU A 47 -4.64 -2.28 -14.05
N GLN A 48 -4.36 -1.22 -14.82
CA GLN A 48 -3.40 -1.34 -15.92
C GLN A 48 -2.01 -1.73 -15.38
N PRO A 49 -1.23 -2.55 -16.10
CA PRO A 49 0.10 -2.96 -15.65
C PRO A 49 1.03 -1.79 -15.29
N ALA A 50 0.97 -0.70 -16.06
CA ALA A 50 1.75 0.51 -15.81
C ALA A 50 1.38 1.20 -14.48
N VAL A 51 0.11 1.13 -14.08
CA VAL A 51 -0.38 1.67 -12.80
C VAL A 51 0.11 0.79 -11.65
N ARG A 52 -0.01 -0.54 -11.77
CA ARG A 52 0.53 -1.47 -10.77
C ARG A 52 2.03 -1.28 -10.56
N ARG A 53 2.79 -1.05 -11.64
CA ARG A 53 4.22 -0.77 -11.55
C ARG A 53 4.50 0.51 -10.76
N LYS A 54 3.77 1.60 -11.02
CA LYS A 54 3.88 2.85 -10.25
C LYS A 54 3.58 2.66 -8.77
N ILE A 55 2.59 1.83 -8.43
CA ILE A 55 2.28 1.50 -7.03
C ILE A 55 3.43 0.73 -6.39
N ALA A 56 3.99 -0.27 -7.09
CA ALA A 56 5.13 -1.03 -6.61
C ALA A 56 6.37 -0.14 -6.37
N ASP A 57 6.70 0.75 -7.32
CA ASP A 57 7.80 1.69 -7.19
C ASP A 57 7.62 2.61 -5.96
N GLU A 58 6.39 3.04 -5.69
CA GLU A 58 6.07 3.86 -4.52
C GLU A 58 6.16 3.07 -3.21
N VAL A 59 5.75 1.80 -3.19
CA VAL A 59 5.96 0.91 -2.03
C VAL A 59 7.46 0.74 -1.75
N GLU A 60 8.26 0.45 -2.78
CA GLU A 60 9.73 0.33 -2.67
C GLU A 60 10.34 1.60 -2.07
N ARG A 61 9.92 2.77 -2.57
CA ARG A 61 10.37 4.08 -2.06
C ARG A 61 10.03 4.29 -0.59
N VAL A 62 8.81 3.97 -0.17
CA VAL A 62 8.37 4.13 1.24
C VAL A 62 9.11 3.16 2.16
N VAL A 63 9.25 1.90 1.75
CA VAL A 63 9.99 0.88 2.53
C VAL A 63 11.45 1.30 2.69
N ALA A 64 12.10 1.76 1.62
CA ALA A 64 13.49 2.24 1.69
C ALA A 64 13.66 3.39 2.69
N GLY A 65 12.73 4.36 2.71
CA GLY A 65 12.75 5.45 3.68
C GLY A 65 12.64 4.96 5.14
N VAL A 66 11.74 4.01 5.39
CA VAL A 66 11.50 3.45 6.73
C VAL A 66 12.69 2.63 7.23
N LEU A 67 13.38 1.93 6.34
CA LEU A 67 14.59 1.20 6.69
C LEU A 67 15.74 2.16 7.00
N ALA A 68 15.93 3.21 6.19
CA ALA A 68 16.95 4.23 6.43
C ALA A 68 16.76 4.96 7.78
N GLU A 69 15.52 5.29 8.13
CA GLU A 69 15.19 5.91 9.43
C GLU A 69 15.56 5.00 10.62
N ARG A 70 15.33 3.69 10.48
CA ARG A 70 15.68 2.70 11.51
C ARG A 70 17.20 2.57 11.67
N GLU A 71 17.95 2.56 10.58
CA GLU A 71 19.41 2.49 10.60
C GLU A 71 20.03 3.73 11.25
N GLY A 72 19.56 4.93 10.89
CA GLY A 72 20.05 6.18 11.48
C GLY A 72 19.74 6.34 12.98
N THR A 73 18.65 5.73 13.46
CA THR A 73 18.29 5.70 14.88
C THR A 73 19.22 4.76 15.68
N LEU A 74 19.66 3.65 15.07
CA LEU A 74 20.56 2.68 15.71
C LEU A 74 22.02 3.17 15.83
N THR A 75 22.45 4.08 14.96
CA THR A 75 23.81 4.66 15.00
C THR A 75 23.94 5.90 15.89
N SER A 76 22.82 6.39 16.44
CA SER A 76 22.77 7.62 17.26
C SER A 76 22.78 7.35 18.77
N HIS A 77 23.03 6.11 19.20
CA HIS A 77 23.15 5.65 20.58
C HIS A 77 24.47 4.90 20.79
#